data_AF-A0AAF0M4G3-F1
#
_entry.id   AF-A0AAF0M4G3-F1
#
_cell.length_a   1.000
_cell.length_b   1.000
_cell.length_c   1.000
_cell.angle_alpha   90.00
_cell.angle_beta   90.00
_cell.angle_gamma   90.00
#
_symmetry.space_group_name_H-M   'P 1'
#
loop_
_entity.id
_entity.type
_entity.pdbx_description
1 polymer ?
#
loop_
_entity_poly.entity_id
_entity_poly.type
_entity_poly.pdbx_seq_one_letter_code
_entity_poly.pdbx_strand_id
1 'polypeptide(L)'
;MAESRRTGRSLEVLRAEAAEEISVIVEHRCRQGDDPWDFMHTLPSVDEQVVLILRAEAMEVDVRIGQRSAQWSSHPASGQRTEHGEEYHRLRRIALQHPELTEAVWKLMDALPGAR
;
A
#
# COMPACT_ATOMS: atom_id res chain seq x y z
N MET A 1 17.77 -8.92 -14.77
CA MET A 1 16.40 -8.45 -14.49
C MET A 1 15.71 -9.58 -13.75
N ALA A 2 15.84 -9.62 -12.41
CA ALA A 2 15.27 -10.70 -11.62
C ALA A 2 13.76 -10.47 -11.52
N GLU A 3 13.03 -11.10 -12.42
CA GLU A 3 11.57 -11.15 -12.37
C GLU A 3 11.19 -11.80 -11.04
N SER A 4 10.67 -11.01 -10.09
CA SER A 4 10.21 -11.48 -8.78
C SER A 4 8.93 -12.30 -8.98
N ARG A 5 9.07 -13.48 -9.60
CA ARG A 5 8.01 -14.48 -9.70
C ARG A 5 7.91 -15.20 -8.37
N ARG A 6 7.09 -14.68 -7.46
CA ARG A 6 6.46 -15.50 -6.42
C ARG A 6 5.00 -15.11 -6.29
N THR A 7 4.21 -15.76 -7.16
CA THR A 7 2.75 -15.95 -7.06
C THR A 7 1.94 -14.67 -6.84
N GLY A 8 1.79 -13.88 -7.91
CA GLY A 8 0.99 -12.66 -7.95
C GLY A 8 1.02 -12.04 -9.35
N ARG A 9 0.12 -11.08 -9.63
CA ARG A 9 0.12 -10.29 -10.87
C ARG A 9 1.50 -9.66 -11.09
N SER A 10 1.93 -9.51 -12.34
CA SER A 10 3.19 -8.81 -12.67
C SER A 10 3.16 -7.38 -12.12
N LEU A 11 4.30 -6.88 -11.66
CA LEU A 11 4.43 -5.49 -11.20
C LEU A 11 4.04 -4.48 -12.29
N GLU A 12 4.31 -4.79 -13.56
CA GLU A 12 3.89 -3.96 -14.69
C GLU A 12 2.37 -3.89 -14.82
N VAL A 13 1.69 -5.02 -14.59
CA VAL A 13 0.22 -5.08 -14.60
C VAL A 13 -0.33 -4.27 -13.43
N LEU A 14 0.23 -4.42 -12.24
CA LEU A 14 -0.17 -3.63 -11.07
C LEU A 14 0.02 -2.12 -11.31
N ARG A 15 1.12 -1.71 -11.95
CA ARG A 15 1.35 -0.30 -12.31
C ARG A 15 0.36 0.21 -13.34
N ALA A 16 -0.02 -0.61 -14.32
CA ALA A 16 -1.05 -0.26 -15.29
C ALA A 16 -2.42 -0.09 -14.62
N GLU A 17 -2.82 -1.04 -13.76
CA GLU A 17 -4.05 -0.97 -12.97
C GLU A 17 -4.07 0.28 -12.08
N ALA A 18 -2.98 0.57 -11.38
CA ALA A 18 -2.84 1.74 -10.52
C ALA A 18 -2.93 3.07 -11.30
N ALA A 19 -2.30 3.14 -12.48
CA ALA A 19 -2.40 4.33 -13.33
C ALA A 19 -3.82 4.55 -13.85
N GLU A 20 -4.54 3.47 -14.19
CA GLU A 20 -5.94 3.53 -14.60
C GLU A 20 -6.82 4.01 -13.44
N GLU A 21 -6.62 3.49 -12.23
CA GLU A 21 -7.35 3.92 -11.03
C GLU A 21 -7.15 5.41 -10.74
N ILE A 22 -5.91 5.92 -10.83
CA ILE A 22 -5.62 7.36 -10.69
C ILE A 22 -6.35 8.16 -11.76
N SER A 23 -6.34 7.69 -13.02
CA SER A 23 -7.05 8.36 -14.12
C SER A 23 -8.56 8.43 -13.86
N VAL A 24 -9.16 7.36 -13.34
CA VAL A 24 -10.59 7.33 -12.98
C VAL A 24 -10.89 8.33 -11.87
N ILE A 25 -10.04 8.44 -10.85
CA ILE A 25 -10.20 9.43 -9.77
C ILE A 25 -10.12 10.85 -10.33
N VAL A 26 -9.13 11.14 -11.17
CA VAL A 26 -8.99 12.45 -11.83
C VAL A 26 -10.24 12.78 -12.63
N GLU A 27 -10.69 11.87 -13.49
CA GLU A 27 -11.88 12.07 -14.33
C GLU A 27 -13.13 12.31 -13.48
N HIS A 28 -13.31 11.53 -12.41
CA HIS A 28 -14.44 11.68 -11.50
C HIS A 28 -14.45 13.07 -10.85
N ARG A 29 -13.31 13.54 -10.32
CA ARG A 29 -13.20 14.85 -9.67
C ARG A 29 -13.42 16.00 -10.64
N CYS A 30 -12.83 15.91 -11.84
CA CYS A 30 -13.08 16.89 -12.91
C CYS A 30 -14.58 16.98 -13.25
N ARG A 31 -15.30 15.85 -13.30
CA ARG A 31 -16.76 15.83 -13.51
C ARG A 31 -17.56 16.43 -12.36
N GLN A 32 -17.04 16.42 -11.13
CA GLN A 32 -17.65 17.11 -9.99
C GLN A 32 -17.38 18.62 -9.99
N GLY A 33 -16.55 19.12 -10.91
CA GLY A 33 -16.22 20.54 -11.02
C GLY A 33 -14.99 20.96 -10.19
N ASP A 34 -14.21 20.02 -9.65
CA ASP A 34 -12.94 20.31 -9.00
C ASP A 34 -11.90 20.79 -10.03
N ASP A 35 -11.10 21.80 -9.67
CA ASP A 35 -9.94 22.22 -10.48
C ASP A 35 -8.79 21.20 -10.32
N PRO A 36 -8.29 20.59 -11.41
CA PRO A 36 -7.11 19.73 -11.37
C PRO A 36 -5.92 20.33 -10.64
N TRP A 37 -5.66 21.63 -10.81
CA TRP A 37 -4.50 22.26 -10.17
C TRP A 37 -4.56 22.17 -8.63
N ASP A 38 -5.77 22.20 -8.07
CA ASP A 38 -6.01 22.16 -6.63
C ASP A 38 -5.84 20.76 -6.03
N PHE A 39 -5.96 19.67 -6.81
CA PHE A 39 -5.91 18.31 -6.25
C PHE A 39 -4.86 17.38 -6.84
N MET A 40 -4.26 17.69 -7.98
CA MET A 40 -3.27 16.81 -8.61
C MET A 40 -2.10 16.49 -7.68
N HIS A 41 -1.71 17.41 -6.81
CA HIS A 41 -0.63 17.22 -5.84
C HIS A 41 -1.01 16.33 -4.64
N THR A 42 -2.31 16.07 -4.43
CA THR A 42 -2.79 15.19 -3.35
C THR A 42 -2.90 13.74 -3.79
N LEU A 43 -2.84 13.47 -5.09
CA LEU A 43 -2.93 12.12 -5.63
C LEU A 43 -1.64 11.35 -5.33
N PRO A 44 -1.75 10.05 -5.04
CA PRO A 44 -0.58 9.19 -4.90
C PRO A 44 0.15 9.07 -6.25
N SER A 45 1.46 8.84 -6.20
CA SER A 45 2.19 8.36 -7.38
C SER A 45 1.71 6.95 -7.76
N VAL A 46 2.05 6.48 -8.98
CA VAL A 46 1.67 5.13 -9.43
C VAL A 46 2.21 4.06 -8.49
N ASP A 47 3.48 4.16 -8.07
CA ASP A 47 4.09 3.20 -7.16
C ASP A 47 3.48 3.27 -5.75
N GLU A 48 3.12 4.46 -5.27
CA GLU A 48 2.34 4.61 -4.02
C GLU A 48 0.97 3.95 -4.13
N GLN A 49 0.26 4.13 -5.25
CA GLN A 49 -1.03 3.51 -5.49
C GLN A 49 -0.92 1.98 -5.56
N VAL A 50 0.13 1.43 -6.19
CA VAL A 50 0.40 -0.02 -6.16
C VAL A 50 0.57 -0.51 -4.73
N VAL A 51 1.31 0.21 -3.87
CA VAL A 51 1.46 -0.16 -2.46
C VAL A 51 0.11 -0.12 -1.74
N LEU A 52 -0.74 0.88 -2.00
CA LEU A 52 -2.08 0.97 -1.41
C LEU A 52 -2.99 -0.21 -1.81
N ILE A 53 -2.93 -0.65 -3.07
CA ILE A 53 -3.65 -1.84 -3.58
C ILE A 53 -3.16 -3.10 -2.84
N LEU A 54 -1.85 -3.35 -2.83
CA LEU A 54 -1.26 -4.52 -2.15
C LEU A 54 -1.54 -4.53 -0.65
N ARG A 55 -1.54 -3.35 -0.03
CA ARG A 55 -1.91 -3.15 1.37
C ARG A 55 -3.36 -3.55 1.61
N ALA A 56 -4.29 -3.10 0.77
CA ALA A 56 -5.71 -3.45 0.88
C ALA A 56 -5.94 -4.96 0.70
N GLU A 57 -5.29 -5.59 -0.28
CA GLU A 57 -5.35 -7.04 -0.48
C GLU A 57 -4.81 -7.81 0.74
N ALA A 58 -3.70 -7.36 1.32
CA ALA A 58 -3.14 -7.96 2.53
C ALA A 58 -4.10 -7.83 3.72
N MET A 59 -4.81 -6.69 3.85
CA MET A 59 -5.81 -6.50 4.91
C MET A 59 -6.98 -7.45 4.75
N GLU A 60 -7.48 -7.62 3.52
CA GLU A 60 -8.57 -8.53 3.21
C GLU A 60 -8.21 -9.99 3.53
N VAL A 61 -6.98 -10.40 3.22
CA VAL A 61 -6.44 -11.72 3.57
C VAL A 61 -6.40 -11.92 5.09
N ASP A 62 -5.91 -10.94 5.85
CA ASP A 62 -5.86 -11.02 7.31
C ASP A 62 -7.27 -11.15 7.93
N VAL A 63 -8.25 -10.43 7.37
CA VAL A 63 -9.67 -10.52 7.77
C VAL A 63 -10.22 -11.92 7.47
N ARG A 64 -10.01 -12.46 6.25
CA ARG A 64 -10.50 -13.79 5.85
C ARG A 64 -9.91 -14.93 6.68
N ILE A 65 -8.63 -14.85 7.04
CA ILE A 65 -7.95 -15.87 7.86
C ILE A 65 -8.37 -15.78 9.34
N GLY A 66 -9.06 -14.69 9.74
CA GLY A 66 -9.66 -14.54 11.05
C GLY A 66 -8.63 -14.48 12.16
N GLN A 67 -7.86 -13.39 12.25
CA GLN A 67 -6.93 -13.05 13.36
C GLN A 67 -5.97 -14.14 13.88
N ARG A 68 -5.87 -15.31 13.23
CA ARG A 68 -5.07 -16.45 13.70
C ARG A 68 -3.56 -16.14 13.71
N SER A 69 -3.15 -15.12 12.97
CA SER A 69 -1.81 -14.56 12.90
C SER A 69 -1.44 -13.68 14.11
N ALA A 70 -2.40 -13.12 14.85
CA ALA A 70 -2.15 -12.30 16.05
C ALA A 70 -1.63 -13.13 17.24
N GLN A 71 -1.70 -14.46 17.15
CA GLN A 71 -1.34 -15.38 18.23
C GLN A 71 0.08 -15.96 18.11
N TRP A 72 0.67 -16.02 16.92
CA TRP A 72 1.91 -16.80 16.68
C TRP A 72 3.21 -16.01 16.91
N SER A 73 3.15 -14.69 16.90
CA SER A 73 4.35 -13.85 17.00
C SER A 73 4.03 -12.70 17.93
N SER A 74 4.41 -12.79 19.20
CA SER A 74 4.16 -11.71 20.16
C SER A 74 5.38 -11.55 21.05
N HIS A 75 6.31 -10.70 20.61
CA HIS A 75 7.26 -10.08 21.53
C HIS A 75 6.72 -8.67 21.85
N PRO A 76 6.49 -8.31 23.11
CA PRO A 76 5.84 -7.02 23.47
C PRO A 76 6.59 -5.77 22.99
N ALA A 77 7.87 -5.89 22.60
CA ALA A 77 8.68 -4.82 22.04
C ALA A 77 8.51 -4.64 20.51
N SER A 78 7.77 -5.52 19.82
CA SER A 78 7.64 -5.47 18.35
C SER A 78 6.54 -4.53 17.85
N GLY A 79 5.77 -3.91 18.75
CA GLY A 79 4.58 -3.12 18.42
C GLY A 79 3.41 -3.94 17.87
N GLN A 80 3.55 -5.27 17.78
CA GLN A 80 2.47 -6.18 17.37
C GLN A 80 1.34 -6.09 18.42
N ARG A 81 0.08 -5.99 17.95
CA ARG A 81 -1.15 -5.63 18.70
C ARG A 81 -1.45 -4.12 18.82
N THR A 82 -0.68 -3.25 18.18
CA THR A 82 -1.10 -1.86 17.92
C THR A 82 -1.47 -1.71 16.45
N GLU A 83 -2.49 -0.92 16.15
CA GLU A 83 -2.93 -0.67 14.75
C GLU A 83 -1.74 -0.16 13.89
N HIS A 84 -0.95 0.77 14.43
CA HIS A 84 0.22 1.33 13.75
C HIS A 84 1.36 0.31 13.57
N GLY A 85 1.62 -0.54 14.57
CA GLY A 85 2.64 -1.57 14.46
C GLY A 85 2.28 -2.63 13.42
N GLU A 86 1.01 -3.04 13.38
CA GLU A 86 0.51 -3.98 12.37
C GLU A 86 0.60 -3.39 10.96
N GLU A 87 0.24 -2.12 10.80
CA GLU A 87 0.37 -1.39 9.55
C GLU A 87 1.84 -1.27 9.10
N TYR A 88 2.76 -0.93 10.00
CA TYR A 88 4.20 -0.90 9.71
C TYR A 88 4.72 -2.27 9.26
N HIS A 89 4.34 -3.36 9.94
CA HIS A 89 4.75 -4.71 9.57
C HIS A 89 4.20 -5.13 8.20
N ARG A 90 2.97 -4.70 7.87
CA ARG A 90 2.33 -4.94 6.56
C ARG A 90 3.10 -4.23 5.45
N LEU A 91 3.35 -2.94 5.59
CA LEU A 91 4.10 -2.14 4.62
C LEU A 91 5.52 -2.68 4.43
N ARG A 92 6.21 -3.01 5.54
CA ARG A 92 7.55 -3.61 5.47
C ARG A 92 7.56 -4.96 4.74
N ARG A 93 6.51 -5.78 4.89
CA ARG A 93 6.39 -7.04 4.14
C ARG A 93 6.28 -6.78 2.64
N ILE A 94 5.52 -5.77 2.22
CA ILE A 94 5.38 -5.37 0.81
C ILE A 94 6.74 -4.99 0.23
N ALA A 95 7.52 -4.14 0.92
CA ALA A 95 8.86 -3.76 0.47
C ALA A 95 9.82 -4.95 0.31
N LEU A 96 9.70 -5.98 1.17
CA LEU A 96 10.50 -7.20 1.04
C LEU A 96 10.08 -8.08 -0.14
N GLN A 97 8.81 -8.04 -0.54
CA GLN A 97 8.27 -8.81 -1.67
C GLN A 97 8.49 -8.09 -3.02
N HIS A 98 8.43 -6.76 -3.00
CA HIS A 98 8.58 -5.88 -4.15
C HIS A 98 9.63 -4.80 -3.85
N PRO A 99 10.94 -5.13 -3.93
CA PRO A 99 12.02 -4.19 -3.64
C PRO A 99 11.96 -2.91 -4.48
N GLU A 100 11.38 -2.97 -5.67
CA GLU A 100 11.17 -1.85 -6.59
C GLU A 100 10.22 -0.78 -6.02
N LEU A 101 9.36 -1.13 -5.06
CA LEU A 101 8.40 -0.22 -4.42
C LEU A 101 8.93 0.37 -3.10
N THR A 102 10.17 0.08 -2.73
CA THR A 102 10.72 0.44 -1.41
C THR A 102 10.55 1.93 -1.09
N GLU A 103 10.85 2.84 -2.03
CA GLU A 103 10.71 4.28 -1.83
C GLU A 103 9.26 4.71 -1.53
N ALA A 104 8.30 4.20 -2.30
CA ALA A 104 6.87 4.45 -2.09
C ALA A 104 6.40 3.93 -0.72
N VAL A 105 6.88 2.75 -0.31
CA VAL A 105 6.60 2.20 1.02
C VAL A 105 7.14 3.11 2.12
N TRP A 106 8.38 3.61 2.01
CA TRP A 106 8.95 4.54 3.00
C TRP A 106 8.15 5.82 3.13
N LYS A 107 7.75 6.42 2.01
CA LYS A 107 6.92 7.63 2.01
C LYS A 107 5.57 7.40 2.70
N LEU A 108 4.94 6.25 2.46
CA LEU A 108 3.68 5.89 3.13
C LEU A 108 3.88 5.58 4.62
N MET A 109 5.01 4.98 5.01
CA MET A 109 5.34 4.76 6.42
C MET A 109 5.54 6.09 7.18
N ASP A 110 6.19 7.08 6.56
CA ASP A 110 6.39 8.40 7.15
C ASP A 110 5.08 9.19 7.28
N ALA A 111 4.10 8.89 6.41
CA ALA A 111 2.75 9.44 6.49
C ALA A 111 1.87 8.81 7.59
N LEU A 112 2.31 7.73 8.24
CA LEU A 112 1.53 7.11 9.32
C LEU A 112 1.49 8.01 10.57
N PRO A 113 0.32 8.19 11.20
CA PRO A 113 0.23 8.92 12.46
C PRO A 113 1.09 8.24 13.53
N GLY A 114 1.97 9.01 14.19
CA GLY A 114 2.86 8.49 15.24
C GLY A 114 4.29 8.15 14.81
N ALA A 115 4.67 8.42 13.55
CA ALA A 115 6.05 8.28 13.06
C ALA A 115 7.02 9.43 13.46
N ARG A 116 6.59 10.36 14.32
CA ARG A 116 7.40 11.49 14.83
C ARG A 116 7.64 11.43 16.33
#